data_AF-H3C512-F1
#
_entry.id   AF-H3C512-F1
#
_cell.length_a   1.000
_cell.length_b   1.000
_cell.length_c   1.000
_cell.angle_alpha   90.00
_cell.angle_beta   90.00
_cell.angle_gamma   90.00
#
_symmetry.space_group_name_H-M   'P 1'
#
loop_
_entity.id
_entity.type
_entity.pdbx_description
1 polymer ?
#
loop_
_entity_poly.entity_id
_entity_poly.type
_entity_poly.pdbx_seq_one_letter_code
_entity_poly.pdbx_strand_id
1 'polypeptide(L)'
;MWSLGCVAAELFLGTPLYPGNSSYNMMRYIIETQTMPPDRMLDHGVYTERYFKRDLNTNLWRLKTPVNIDAVAWERRLRRLNSLDDLLNVSYVRPISIFHDIFAELDDLILFVDMVKAMLHLEASNRITPRQVLSHSFTSMSFSHNSASSI
;
A
#
# COMPACT_ATOMS: atom_id res chain seq x y z
N MET A 1 -2.19 11.03 -6.61
CA MET A 1 -1.37 10.44 -5.52
C MET A 1 -1.75 9.00 -5.25
N TRP A 2 -2.97 8.68 -4.82
CA TRP A 2 -3.38 7.27 -4.59
C TRP A 2 -3.10 6.35 -5.79
N SER A 3 -3.63 6.69 -6.97
CA SER A 3 -3.41 5.88 -8.19
C SER A 3 -1.94 5.74 -8.56
N LEU A 4 -1.12 6.77 -8.30
CA LEU A 4 0.32 6.71 -8.54
C LEU A 4 1.01 5.74 -7.57
N GLY A 5 0.61 5.73 -6.30
CA GLY A 5 1.09 4.74 -5.32
C GLY A 5 0.72 3.31 -5.72
N CYS A 6 -0.50 3.09 -6.22
CA CYS A 6 -0.91 1.79 -6.75
C CYS A 6 -0.05 1.37 -7.95
N VAL A 7 0.20 2.28 -8.90
CA VAL A 7 1.04 2.02 -10.08
C VAL A 7 2.49 1.73 -9.68
N ALA A 8 3.05 2.50 -8.76
CA ALA A 8 4.40 2.28 -8.26
C ALA A 8 4.54 0.90 -7.60
N ALA A 9 3.59 0.53 -6.74
CA ALA A 9 3.55 -0.79 -6.12
C ALA A 9 3.35 -1.92 -7.14
N GLU A 10 2.51 -1.71 -8.17
CA GLU A 10 2.29 -2.68 -9.24
C GLU A 10 3.55 -2.93 -10.06
N LEU A 11 4.29 -1.88 -10.41
CA LEU A 11 5.58 -2.00 -11.11
C LEU A 11 6.60 -2.76 -10.28
N PHE A 12 6.62 -2.54 -8.96
CA PHE A 12 7.50 -3.26 -8.05
C PHE A 12 7.10 -4.74 -7.88
N LEU A 13 5.81 -5.03 -7.74
CA LEU A 13 5.29 -6.38 -7.53
C LEU A 13 5.26 -7.23 -8.80
N GLY A 14 5.20 -6.58 -9.98
CA GLY A 14 4.92 -7.19 -11.28
C GLY A 14 3.44 -7.52 -11.51
N THR A 15 2.56 -7.18 -10.56
CA THR A 15 1.11 -7.40 -10.64
C THR A 15 0.35 -6.32 -9.89
N PRO A 16 -0.94 -6.05 -10.23
CA PRO A 16 -1.71 -5.02 -9.54
C PRO A 16 -1.77 -5.23 -8.03
N LEU A 17 -1.54 -4.17 -7.26
CA LEU A 17 -1.65 -4.19 -5.79
C LEU A 17 -3.08 -4.55 -5.33
N TYR A 18 -4.09 -4.00 -5.99
CA TYR A 18 -5.51 -4.23 -5.69
C TYR A 18 -6.30 -4.69 -6.94
N PRO A 19 -6.21 -5.97 -7.36
CA PRO A 19 -6.85 -6.51 -8.56
C PRO A 19 -8.35 -6.81 -8.36
N GLY A 20 -9.11 -5.83 -7.86
CA GLY A 20 -10.54 -5.98 -7.58
C GLY A 20 -11.38 -6.03 -8.87
N ASN A 21 -12.17 -7.09 -9.04
CA ASN A 21 -13.13 -7.22 -10.15
C ASN A 21 -14.50 -6.55 -9.86
N SER A 22 -14.67 -6.03 -8.65
CA SER A 22 -15.84 -5.30 -8.19
C SER A 22 -15.39 -4.27 -7.17
N SER A 23 -16.19 -3.21 -6.96
CA SER A 23 -15.88 -2.20 -5.94
C SER A 23 -15.79 -2.81 -4.53
N TYR A 24 -16.56 -3.86 -4.25
CA TYR A 24 -16.47 -4.57 -2.97
C TYR A 24 -15.13 -5.31 -2.83
N ASN A 25 -14.69 -6.04 -3.87
CA ASN A 25 -13.41 -6.74 -3.83
C ASN A 25 -12.23 -5.78 -3.73
N MET A 26 -12.30 -4.65 -4.44
CA MET A 26 -11.31 -3.59 -4.29
C MET A 26 -11.26 -3.05 -2.85
N MET A 27 -12.41 -2.74 -2.25
CA MET A 27 -12.49 -2.28 -0.86
C MET A 27 -11.94 -3.33 0.12
N ARG A 28 -12.31 -4.61 -0.06
CA ARG A 28 -11.80 -5.73 0.73
C ARG A 28 -10.28 -5.81 0.67
N TYR A 29 -9.70 -5.76 -0.52
CA TYR A 29 -8.24 -5.84 -0.67
C TYR A 29 -7.51 -4.67 -0.02
N ILE A 30 -8.06 -3.45 -0.13
CA ILE A 30 -7.50 -2.28 0.56
C ILE A 30 -7.51 -2.49 2.07
N ILE A 31 -8.64 -2.93 2.65
CA ILE A 31 -8.75 -3.13 4.11
C ILE A 31 -7.85 -4.26 4.62
N GLU A 32 -7.75 -5.35 3.87
CA GLU A 32 -6.88 -6.46 4.24
C GLU A 32 -5.40 -6.06 4.28
N THR A 33 -4.97 -5.09 3.46
CA THR A 33 -3.57 -4.64 3.37
C THR A 33 -3.29 -3.36 4.19
N GLN A 34 -4.28 -2.50 4.41
CA GLN A 34 -4.09 -1.19 5.03
C GLN A 34 -4.98 -0.94 6.25
N THR A 35 -5.68 -1.96 6.71
CA THR A 35 -6.65 -1.92 7.82
C THR A 35 -7.90 -1.07 7.53
N MET A 36 -8.78 -0.93 8.52
CA MET A 36 -10.03 -0.18 8.39
C MET A 36 -9.76 1.32 8.21
N PRO A 37 -10.49 2.01 7.29
CA PRO A 37 -10.45 3.46 7.24
C PRO A 37 -10.90 4.07 8.59
N PRO A 38 -10.39 5.25 8.97
CA PRO A 38 -10.78 5.92 10.20
C PRO A 38 -12.29 6.17 10.27
N ASP A 39 -12.87 6.05 11.47
CA ASP A 39 -14.32 6.17 11.67
C ASP A 39 -14.89 7.48 11.11
N ARG A 40 -14.18 8.61 11.26
CA ARG A 40 -14.59 9.88 10.67
C ARG A 40 -14.81 9.83 9.15
N MET A 41 -14.00 9.05 8.44
CA MET A 41 -14.13 8.89 7.00
C MET A 41 -15.34 8.02 6.65
N LEU A 42 -15.62 7.01 7.48
CA LEU A 42 -16.76 6.13 7.31
C LEU A 42 -18.07 6.85 7.67
N ASP A 43 -18.08 7.65 8.73
CA ASP A 43 -19.25 8.40 9.20
C ASP A 43 -19.75 9.45 8.19
N HIS A 44 -18.83 10.04 7.41
CA HIS A 44 -19.16 11.03 6.39
C HIS A 44 -19.19 10.47 4.95
N GLY A 45 -18.93 9.17 4.77
CA GLY A 45 -18.82 8.57 3.45
C GLY A 45 -20.19 8.28 2.82
N VAL A 46 -20.45 8.86 1.64
CA VAL A 46 -21.70 8.68 0.88
C VAL A 46 -22.00 7.20 0.57
N TYR A 47 -20.95 6.39 0.36
CA TYR A 47 -21.10 4.96 0.03
C TYR A 47 -20.69 4.04 1.18
N THR A 48 -20.47 4.55 2.40
CA THR A 48 -20.03 3.73 3.53
C THR A 48 -20.98 2.57 3.77
N GLU A 49 -22.29 2.83 3.84
CA GLU A 49 -23.28 1.79 4.08
C GLU A 49 -23.38 0.74 2.97
N ARG A 50 -22.83 0.99 1.77
CA ARG A 50 -22.77 -0.02 0.70
C ARG A 50 -21.79 -1.14 1.05
N TYR A 51 -20.69 -0.82 1.73
CA TYR A 51 -19.59 -1.75 2.00
C TYR A 51 -19.51 -2.13 3.48
N PHE A 52 -19.90 -1.24 4.38
CA PHE A 52 -19.72 -1.38 5.82
C PHE A 52 -21.06 -1.44 6.56
N LYS A 53 -21.04 -2.03 7.74
CA LYS A 53 -22.13 -2.03 8.71
C LYS A 53 -21.55 -1.72 10.08
N ARG A 54 -22.35 -1.13 10.97
CA ARG A 54 -21.99 -1.02 12.39
C ARG A 54 -22.24 -2.35 13.09
N ASP A 55 -21.29 -2.77 13.90
CA ASP A 55 -21.46 -3.88 14.83
C ASP A 55 -22.47 -3.48 15.91
N LEU A 56 -23.48 -4.30 16.16
CA LEU A 56 -24.54 -3.98 17.11
C LEU A 56 -24.06 -3.94 18.57
N ASN A 57 -22.99 -4.66 18.89
CA ASN A 57 -22.47 -4.76 20.24
C ASN A 57 -21.40 -3.69 20.52
N THR A 58 -20.52 -3.42 19.55
CA THR A 58 -19.41 -2.48 19.75
C THR A 58 -19.65 -1.11 19.14
N ASN A 59 -20.70 -0.96 18.33
CA ASN A 59 -20.97 0.24 17.52
C ASN A 59 -19.83 0.62 16.56
N LEU A 60 -18.86 -0.28 16.33
CA LEU A 60 -17.73 -0.04 15.43
C LEU A 60 -18.09 -0.41 13.99
N TRP A 61 -17.48 0.30 13.03
CA TRP A 61 -17.61 -0.07 11.63
C TRP A 61 -16.91 -1.40 11.32
N ARG A 62 -17.59 -2.24 10.54
CA ARG A 62 -17.04 -3.50 10.02
C ARG A 62 -17.40 -3.65 8.55
N LEU A 63 -16.48 -4.21 7.77
CA LEU A 63 -16.76 -4.60 6.39
C LEU A 63 -17.89 -5.64 6.38
N LYS A 64 -18.90 -5.44 5.53
CA LYS A 64 -19.97 -6.41 5.32
C LYS A 64 -19.37 -7.70 4.78
N THR A 65 -19.91 -8.84 5.20
CA THR A 65 -19.57 -10.12 4.57
C THR A 65 -20.08 -10.14 3.14
N PRO A 66 -19.37 -10.80 2.22
CA PRO A 66 -19.84 -10.94 0.85
C PRO A 66 -21.15 -11.72 0.84
N VAL A 67 -22.14 -11.20 0.13
CA VAL A 67 -23.49 -11.80 0.06
C VAL A 67 -23.45 -13.14 -0.67
N ASN A 68 -22.56 -13.29 -1.66
CA ASN A 68 -22.35 -14.53 -2.41
C ASN A 68 -20.97 -15.11 -2.11
N ILE A 69 -20.91 -16.41 -1.84
CA ILE A 69 -19.66 -17.18 -1.67
C ILE A 69 -18.74 -17.01 -2.90
N ASP A 70 -19.33 -16.86 -4.09
CA ASP A 70 -18.61 -16.61 -5.35
C ASP A 70 -17.83 -15.29 -5.39
N ALA A 71 -18.21 -14.31 -4.57
CA ALA A 71 -17.44 -13.06 -4.44
C ALA A 71 -16.12 -13.26 -3.66
N VAL A 72 -16.05 -14.29 -2.80
CA VAL A 72 -14.83 -14.72 -2.10
C VAL A 72 -13.98 -15.64 -2.99
N ALA A 73 -14.62 -16.43 -3.85
CA ALA A 73 -14.00 -17.50 -4.61
C ALA A 73 -12.92 -17.05 -5.62
N TRP A 74 -12.87 -15.77 -5.98
CA TRP A 74 -11.86 -15.24 -6.91
C TRP A 74 -10.86 -14.36 -6.17
N GLU A 75 -9.99 -14.96 -5.34
CA GLU A 75 -8.74 -14.30 -4.95
C GLU A 75 -7.89 -14.11 -6.21
N ARG A 76 -7.62 -12.85 -6.57
CA ARG A 76 -6.88 -12.50 -7.79
C ARG A 76 -5.49 -11.95 -7.49
N ARG A 77 -5.18 -11.67 -6.23
CA ARG A 77 -3.83 -11.27 -5.83
C ARG A 77 -2.92 -12.49 -5.91
N LEU A 78 -1.84 -12.36 -6.68
CA LEU A 78 -0.77 -13.37 -6.64
C LEU A 78 -0.05 -13.38 -5.29
N ARG A 79 0.02 -12.23 -4.62
CA ARG A 79 0.58 -12.09 -3.27
C ARG A 79 -0.41 -11.38 -2.36
N ARG A 80 -0.77 -12.04 -1.27
CA ARG A 80 -1.63 -11.44 -0.24
C ARG A 80 -0.76 -10.70 0.77
N LEU A 81 -0.77 -9.37 0.68
CA LEU A 81 -0.10 -8.49 1.65
C LEU A 81 -1.06 -8.18 2.80
N ASN A 82 -0.61 -8.36 4.03
CA ASN A 82 -1.31 -7.98 5.26
C ASN A 82 -0.97 -6.55 5.70
N SER A 83 0.19 -6.04 5.25
CA SER A 83 0.60 -4.64 5.38
C SER A 83 1.33 -4.19 4.11
N LEU A 84 1.39 -2.88 3.88
CA LEU A 84 2.34 -2.31 2.90
C LEU A 84 3.81 -2.57 3.29
N ASP A 85 4.10 -2.86 4.57
CA ASP A 85 5.43 -3.31 5.02
C ASP A 85 5.86 -4.64 4.39
N ASP A 86 4.91 -5.49 4.00
CA ASP A 86 5.22 -6.77 3.37
C ASP A 86 5.93 -6.61 2.02
N LEU A 87 5.90 -5.41 1.42
CA LEU A 87 6.69 -5.06 0.24
C LEU A 87 8.20 -5.21 0.48
N LEU A 88 8.69 -4.97 1.70
CA LEU A 88 10.10 -5.16 2.07
C LEU A 88 10.53 -6.62 1.88
N ASN A 89 9.60 -7.56 2.12
CA ASN A 89 9.87 -9.00 2.07
C ASN A 89 9.83 -9.57 0.65
N VAL A 90 9.32 -8.82 -0.34
CA VAL A 90 9.20 -9.30 -1.72
C VAL A 90 10.54 -9.33 -2.46
N SER A 91 11.48 -8.44 -2.10
CA SER A 91 12.70 -8.20 -2.88
C SER A 91 13.83 -9.21 -2.62
N TYR A 92 13.82 -9.95 -1.50
CA TYR A 92 14.91 -10.83 -1.07
C TYR A 92 15.15 -12.08 -1.95
N VAL A 93 14.45 -12.22 -3.08
CA VAL A 93 14.63 -13.35 -4.03
C VAL A 93 15.52 -12.96 -5.22
N ARG A 94 16.61 -12.23 -4.98
CA ARG A 94 17.67 -12.02 -5.99
C ARG A 94 19.00 -12.53 -5.46
N PRO A 95 19.52 -13.66 -5.97
CA PRO A 95 20.88 -14.07 -5.69
C PRO A 95 21.87 -13.34 -6.63
N ILE A 96 23.06 -13.04 -6.12
CA ILE A 96 24.30 -12.61 -6.81
C ILE A 96 24.56 -11.08 -6.88
N SER A 97 24.40 -10.33 -5.77
CA SER A 97 24.95 -8.97 -5.62
C SER A 97 26.10 -8.96 -4.60
N ILE A 98 27.10 -8.08 -4.77
CA ILE A 98 28.17 -7.86 -3.78
C ILE A 98 27.54 -7.29 -2.50
N PHE A 99 28.11 -7.58 -1.33
CA PHE A 99 27.54 -7.19 -0.02
C PHE A 99 27.19 -5.68 0.10
N HIS A 100 27.95 -4.78 -0.54
CA HIS A 100 27.65 -3.35 -0.57
C HIS A 100 26.43 -3.00 -1.44
N ASP A 101 26.24 -3.69 -2.57
CA ASP A 101 25.09 -3.48 -3.44
C ASP A 101 23.80 -3.92 -2.74
N ILE A 102 23.87 -4.99 -1.94
CA ILE A 102 22.73 -5.47 -1.14
C ILE A 102 22.24 -4.41 -0.15
N PHE A 103 23.15 -3.70 0.53
CA PHE A 103 22.76 -2.66 1.48
C PHE A 103 22.18 -1.43 0.79
N ALA A 104 22.78 -0.99 -0.32
CA ALA A 104 22.23 0.12 -1.10
C ALA A 104 20.83 -0.21 -1.66
N GLU A 105 20.64 -1.42 -2.19
CA GLU A 105 19.33 -1.90 -2.66
C GLU A 105 18.31 -1.96 -1.51
N LEU A 106 18.74 -2.35 -0.32
CA LEU A 106 17.87 -2.40 0.87
C LEU A 106 17.45 -1.00 1.31
N ASP A 107 18.38 -0.05 1.36
CA ASP A 107 18.09 1.35 1.70
C ASP A 107 17.10 1.95 0.68
N ASP A 108 17.33 1.76 -0.62
CA ASP A 108 16.43 2.21 -1.68
C ASP A 108 15.03 1.58 -1.53
N LEU A 109 14.96 0.29 -1.15
CA LEU A 109 13.69 -0.40 -0.92
C LEU A 109 12.94 0.17 0.29
N ILE A 110 13.63 0.48 1.39
CA ILE A 110 13.02 1.12 2.57
C ILE A 110 12.43 2.48 2.18
N LEU A 111 13.19 3.29 1.45
CA LEU A 111 12.74 4.60 0.98
C LEU A 111 11.58 4.49 -0.03
N PHE A 112 11.59 3.48 -0.89
CA PHE A 112 10.49 3.19 -1.81
C PHE A 112 9.20 2.87 -1.06
N VAL A 113 9.26 1.96 -0.09
CA VAL A 113 8.09 1.54 0.69
C VAL A 113 7.53 2.69 1.52
N ASP A 114 8.39 3.52 2.11
CA ASP A 114 7.99 4.73 2.83
C ASP A 114 7.23 5.70 1.90
N MET A 115 7.77 5.96 0.70
CA MET A 115 7.12 6.81 -0.29
C MET A 115 5.75 6.24 -0.71
N VAL A 116 5.66 4.94 -0.99
CA VAL A 116 4.41 4.27 -1.38
C VAL A 116 3.37 4.37 -0.26
N LYS A 117 3.75 4.15 0.99
CA LYS A 117 2.87 4.34 2.16
C LYS A 117 2.34 5.77 2.25
N ALA A 118 3.20 6.75 2.05
CA ALA A 118 2.80 8.16 2.07
C ALA A 118 1.81 8.50 0.94
N MET A 119 1.97 7.90 -0.24
CA MET A 119 1.03 8.04 -1.37
C MET A 119 -0.30 7.30 -1.14
N LEU A 120 -0.26 6.17 -0.45
CA LEU A 120 -1.40 5.31 -0.18
C LEU A 120 -2.03 5.59 1.19
N HIS A 121 -1.75 6.74 1.80
CA HIS A 121 -2.47 7.12 3.02
C HIS A 121 -4.00 7.16 2.74
N LEU A 122 -4.78 6.45 3.58
CA LEU A 122 -6.23 6.32 3.42
C LEU A 122 -6.90 7.69 3.47
N GLU A 123 -6.54 8.48 4.48
CA GLU A 123 -7.01 9.85 4.62
C GLU A 123 -6.32 10.77 3.62
N ALA A 124 -7.11 11.40 2.75
CA ALA A 124 -6.59 12.26 1.70
C ALA A 124 -5.82 13.47 2.23
N SER A 125 -6.18 13.99 3.40
CA SER A 125 -5.51 15.14 4.05
C SER A 125 -4.07 14.86 4.46
N ASN A 126 -3.76 13.60 4.80
CA ASN A 126 -2.44 13.21 5.27
C ASN A 126 -1.60 12.58 4.14
N ARG A 127 -2.15 12.51 2.92
CA ARG A 127 -1.47 11.93 1.77
C ARG A 127 -0.40 12.88 1.27
N ILE A 128 0.77 12.34 0.96
CA ILE A 128 1.87 13.12 0.37
C ILE A 128 1.42 13.81 -0.93
N THR A 129 1.80 15.07 -1.09
CA THR A 129 1.53 15.86 -2.30
C THR A 129 2.55 15.57 -3.40
N PRO A 130 2.26 15.89 -4.68
CA PRO A 130 3.23 15.71 -5.77
C PRO A 130 4.57 16.43 -5.49
N ARG A 131 4.53 17.65 -4.95
CA ARG A 131 5.74 18.41 -4.60
C ARG A 131 6.56 17.69 -3.53
N GLN A 132 5.91 17.19 -2.48
CA GLN A 132 6.60 16.45 -1.42
C GLN A 132 7.18 15.13 -1.93
N VAL A 133 6.51 14.45 -2.88
CA VAL A 133 7.08 13.26 -3.53
C VAL A 133 8.36 13.58 -4.27
N LEU A 134 8.42 14.69 -5.00
CA LEU A 134 9.64 15.12 -5.71
C LEU A 134 10.78 15.49 -4.75
N SER A 135 10.46 15.82 -3.49
CA SER A 135 11.44 16.09 -2.43
C SER A 135 11.72 14.87 -1.54
N HIS A 136 11.04 13.74 -1.78
CA HIS A 136 11.20 12.53 -0.98
C HIS A 136 12.58 11.91 -1.22
N SER A 137 13.23 11.37 -0.19
CA SER A 137 14.60 10.83 -0.29
C SER A 137 14.77 9.75 -1.37
N PHE A 138 13.70 8.98 -1.64
CA PHE A 138 13.65 8.01 -2.75
C PHE A 138 13.79 8.67 -4.13
N THR A 139 13.15 9.82 -4.37
CA THR A 139 13.15 10.48 -5.69
C THR A 139 14.31 11.46 -5.84
N SER A 140 14.70 12.13 -4.75
CA SER A 140 15.81 13.08 -4.74
C SER A 140 17.18 12.40 -4.70
N MET A 141 17.23 11.07 -4.48
CA MET A 141 18.46 10.28 -4.36
C MET A 141 19.43 10.86 -3.33
N SER A 142 18.91 11.53 -2.29
CA SER A 142 19.72 12.32 -1.37
C SER A 142 20.65 11.49 -0.47
N PHE A 143 20.52 10.16 -0.46
CA PHE A 143 21.42 9.25 0.25
C PHE A 143 22.63 8.78 -0.58
N SER A 144 22.56 8.83 -1.92
CA SER A 144 23.61 8.29 -2.80
C SER A 144 24.88 9.17 -2.85
N HIS A 145 24.83 10.42 -2.38
CA HIS A 145 25.95 11.36 -2.48
C HIS A 145 26.92 11.38 -1.28
N ASN A 146 26.53 10.87 -0.11
CA ASN A 146 27.39 10.94 1.08
C ASN A 146 28.38 9.77 1.21
N SER A 147 28.22 8.70 0.43
CA SER A 147 29.15 7.56 0.41
C SER A 147 30.33 7.76 -0.54
N ALA A 148 30.22 8.70 -1.50
CA ALA A 148 31.25 8.96 -2.51
C ALA A 148 32.27 10.03 -2.09
N SER A 149 32.08 10.69 -0.94
CA SER A 149 32.93 11.80 -0.48
C SER A 149 33.99 11.38 0.55
N SER A 150 34.16 10.08 0.78
CA SER A 150 35.13 9.52 1.73
C SER A 150 36.08 8.54 1.02
N ILE A 151 36.87 9.05 0.07
CA ILE A 151 38.10 8.42 -0.41
C ILE A 151 39.17 9.51 -0.51
#